data_AF-A0A2D7JI60-F1
#
_entry.id   AF-A0A2D7JI60-F1
#
_cell.length_a   1.000
_cell.length_b   1.000
_cell.length_c   1.000
_cell.angle_alpha   90.00
_cell.angle_beta   90.00
_cell.angle_gamma   90.00
#
_symmetry.space_group_name_H-M   'P 1'
#
loop_
_entity.id
_entity.type
_entity.pdbx_description
1 polymer ?
#
loop_
_entity_poly.entity_id
_entity_poly.type
_entity_poly.pdbx_seq_one_letter_code
_entity_poly.pdbx_strand_id
1 'polypeptide(L)' 'MKKILLLNILVMLLASCQAKYITPEGERLVKNVATGCILGEIFFEDCKAGAAVTGAATVIDGQN' A
#
# COMPACT_ATOMS: atom_id res chain seq x y z
N MET A 1 33.34 16.60 4.15
CA MET A 1 32.33 16.74 5.24
C MET A 1 31.01 17.37 4.79
N LYS A 2 30.99 18.43 3.95
CA LYS A 2 29.73 19.03 3.42
C LYS A 2 28.76 18.06 2.73
N LYS A 3 29.27 17.04 2.00
CA LYS A 3 28.44 16.05 1.29
C LYS A 3 27.61 15.16 2.24
N ILE A 4 28.16 14.82 3.42
CA ILE A 4 27.47 14.02 4.43
C ILE A 4 26.38 14.86 5.11
N LEU A 5 26.65 16.15 5.34
CA LEU A 5 25.66 17.09 5.88
C LEU A 5 24.47 17.24 4.92
N LEU A 6 24.74 17.42 3.63
CA LEU A 6 23.71 17.51 2.58
C LEU A 6 22.87 16.24 2.46
N LEU A 7 23.49 15.06 2.60
CA LEU A 7 22.79 13.78 2.59
C LEU A 7 21.79 13.66 3.75
N ASN A 8 22.19 14.05 4.95
CA ASN A 8 21.31 14.01 6.13
C ASN A 8 20.13 14.98 6.00
N ILE A 9 20.36 16.17 5.45
CA ILE A 9 19.30 17.15 5.18
C ILE A 9 18.31 16.61 4.13
N LEU A 10 18.80 15.95 3.08
CA LEU A 10 17.96 15.35 2.05
C LEU A 10 17.10 14.21 2.62
N VAL A 11 17.67 13.36 3.47
CA VAL A 11 16.94 12.27 4.14
C VAL A 11 15.89 12.83 5.10
N MET A 12 16.19 13.90 5.84
CA MET A 12 15.20 14.57 6.71
C MET A 12 14.05 15.18 5.90
N LEU A 13 14.33 15.81 4.76
CA LEU A 13 13.29 16.37 3.88
C LEU A 13 12.37 15.29 3.31
N LEU A 14 12.94 14.16 2.88
CA LEU A 14 12.18 13.00 2.38
C LEU A 14 11.36 12.33 3.49
N ALA A 15 11.90 12.27 4.72
CA ALA A 15 11.17 11.74 5.88
C ALA A 15 10.06 12.67 6.39
N SER A 16 10.19 14.00 6.22
CA SER A 16 9.12 14.96 6.54
C SER A 16 8.03 15.07 5.47
N CYS A 17 8.26 14.52 4.28
CA CYS A 17 7.25 14.41 3.21
C CYS A 17 6.34 13.17 3.40
N GLN A 18 6.08 12.79 4.65
CA GLN A 18 5.09 11.75 5.01
C GLN A 18 3.69 12.37 5.06
N ALA A 19 3.33 13.21 4.09
CA ALA A 19 1.93 13.54 3.89
C ALA A 19 1.22 12.22 3.60
N LYS A 20 0.34 11.78 4.49
CA LYS A 20 -0.41 10.53 4.34
C LYS A 20 -1.37 10.70 3.15
N TYR A 21 -0.86 10.45 1.94
CA TYR A 21 -1.59 10.58 0.67
C TYR A 21 -2.66 9.50 0.52
N ILE A 22 -2.59 8.46 1.35
CA ILE A 22 -3.56 7.38 1.44
C ILE A 22 -4.50 7.67 2.61
N THR A 23 -5.80 7.82 2.30
CA THR A 23 -6.84 7.88 3.33
C THR A 23 -6.90 6.55 4.11
N PRO A 24 -7.44 6.52 5.34
CA PRO A 24 -7.60 5.27 6.09
C PRO A 24 -8.29 4.15 5.27
N GLU A 25 -9.26 4.51 4.43
CA GLU A 25 -9.99 3.61 3.53
C GLU A 25 -9.07 3.09 2.42
N GLY A 26 -8.22 3.96 1.85
CA GLY A 26 -7.21 3.56 0.89
C GLY A 26 -6.16 2.62 1.50
N GLU A 27 -5.81 2.81 2.78
CA GLU A 27 -4.86 1.93 3.48
C GLU A 27 -5.47 0.53 3.66
N ARG A 28 -6.77 0.49 4.00
CA ARG A 28 -7.54 -0.76 4.10
C ARG A 28 -7.64 -1.47 2.76
N LEU A 29 -7.94 -0.74 1.68
CA LEU A 29 -8.00 -1.27 0.32
C LEU A 29 -6.66 -1.89 -0.10
N VAL A 30 -5.55 -1.16 0.07
CA VAL A 30 -4.22 -1.66 -0.29
C VAL A 30 -3.84 -2.91 0.52
N LYS A 31 -4.12 -2.93 1.83
CA LYS A 31 -3.88 -4.11 2.68
C LYS A 31 -4.66 -5.33 2.17
N ASN A 32 -5.96 -5.18 1.92
CA ASN A 32 -6.80 -6.30 1.49
C ASN A 32 -6.47 -6.78 0.08
N VAL A 33 -6.10 -5.88 -0.84
CA VAL A 33 -5.60 -6.23 -2.17
C VAL A 33 -4.29 -7.00 -2.07
N ALA A 34 -3.35 -6.57 -1.23
CA ALA A 34 -2.08 -7.27 -1.01
C ALA A 34 -2.29 -8.65 -0.39
N THR A 35 -3.16 -8.77 0.62
CA THR A 35 -3.52 -10.07 1.21
C THR A 35 -4.21 -10.97 0.19
N GLY A 36 -5.10 -10.42 -0.63
CA GLY A 36 -5.78 -11.18 -1.69
C GLY A 36 -4.84 -11.66 -2.78
N CYS A 37 -3.81 -10.89 -3.14
CA CYS A 37 -2.75 -11.34 -4.05
C CYS A 37 -2.03 -12.57 -3.49
N ILE A 38 -1.61 -12.52 -2.22
CA ILE A 38 -0.91 -13.65 -1.58
C ILE A 38 -1.81 -14.89 -1.53
N LEU A 39 -3.07 -14.73 -1.12
CA LEU A 39 -4.02 -15.84 -1.06
C LEU A 39 -4.38 -16.37 -2.46
N GLY A 40 -4.52 -15.49 -3.46
CA GLY A 40 -4.76 -15.85 -4.85
C GLY A 40 -3.63 -16.67 -5.45
N GLU A 41 -2.39 -16.30 -5.15
CA GLU A 41 -1.22 -17.07 -5.57
C GLU A 41 -1.18 -18.47 -4.93
N ILE A 42 -1.47 -18.57 -3.63
CA ILE A 42 -1.42 -19.84 -2.89
C ILE A 42 -2.51 -20.81 -3.35
N PHE A 43 -3.74 -20.32 -3.59
CA PHE A 43 -4.89 -21.19 -3.87
C PHE A 43 -5.17 -21.37 -5.36
N PHE A 44 -4.78 -20.42 -6.19
CA PHE A 44 -5.18 -20.36 -7.60
C PHE A 44 -4.01 -20.07 -8.56
N GLU A 45 -2.77 -19.94 -8.06
CA GLU A 45 -1.59 -19.53 -8.85
C GLU A 45 -1.84 -18.22 -9.63
N ASP A 46 -2.73 -17.38 -9.11
CA ASP A 46 -3.15 -16.12 -9.74
C ASP A 46 -3.36 -15.03 -8.68
N CYS A 47 -2.25 -14.37 -8.33
CA CYS A 47 -2.25 -13.16 -7.51
C CYS A 47 -3.19 -12.08 -8.06
N LYS A 48 -3.31 -11.89 -9.38
CA LYS A 48 -4.11 -10.81 -9.96
C LYS A 48 -5.60 -11.04 -9.73
N ALA A 49 -6.06 -12.27 -9.93
CA ALA A 49 -7.44 -12.64 -9.64
C ALA A 49 -7.75 -12.49 -8.15
N GLY A 50 -6.88 -12.98 -7.27
CA GLY A 50 -7.05 -12.85 -5.82
C GLY A 50 -7.10 -11.39 -5.34
N ALA A 51 -6.17 -10.56 -5.84
CA ALA A 51 -6.11 -9.12 -5.57
C ALA A 51 -7.37 -8.38 -6.06
N ALA A 52 -7.89 -8.74 -7.24
CA ALA A 52 -9.07 -8.12 -7.81
C ALA A 52 -10.33 -8.44 -7.00
N VAL A 53 -10.50 -9.69 -6.58
CA VAL A 53 -11.66 -10.13 -5.79
C VAL A 53 -11.66 -9.46 -4.41
N THR A 54 -10.53 -9.46 -3.70
CA THR A 54 -10.47 -8.83 -2.37
C THR A 54 -10.53 -7.31 -2.45
N GLY A 55 -9.97 -6.71 -3.51
CA GLY A 55 -10.12 -5.28 -3.79
C GLY A 55 -11.58 -4.90 -3.98
N ALA A 56 -12.29 -5.63 -4.84
CA ALA A 56 -13.72 -5.41 -5.08
C ALA A 56 -14.55 -5.61 -3.80
N ALA A 57 -14.30 -6.68 -3.04
CA ALA A 57 -14.97 -6.95 -1.78
C ALA A 57 -14.75 -5.82 -0.76
N THR A 58 -13.55 -5.25 -0.71
CA THR A 58 -13.21 -4.14 0.21
C THR A 58 -13.92 -2.85 -0.16
N VAL A 59 -14.12 -2.59 -1.45
CA VAL A 59 -14.90 -1.42 -1.89
C VAL A 59 -16.38 -1.60 -1.55
N ILE A 60 -16.95 -2.79 -1.82
CA ILE A 60 -18.37 -3.09 -1.53
C ILE A 60 -18.66 -3.01 -0.03
N ASP A 61 -17.81 -3.60 0.80
CA ASP A 61 -17.93 -3.56 2.27
C ASP A 61 -17.85 -2.12 2.82
N GLY A 62 -17.13 -1.22 2.15
CA GLY A 62 -17.06 0.20 2.53
C GLY A 62 -18.27 1.04 2.10
N GLN A 63 -19.25 0.46 1.38
CA GLN A 63 -20.47 1.15 0.94
C GLN A 63 -21.69 0.90 1.86
N ASN A 64 -21.53 0.08 2.90
CA ASN A 64 -22.59 -0.30 3.85
C ASN A 64 -22.43 0.41 5.19
#